data_AF-A0A967CMA9-F1
#
_entry.id   AF-A0A967CMA9-F1
#
_cell.length_a   1.000
_cell.length_b   1.000
_cell.length_c   1.000
_cell.angle_alpha   90.00
_cell.angle_beta   90.00
_cell.angle_gamma   90.00
#
_symmetry.space_group_name_H-M   'P 1'
#
loop_
_entity.id
_entity.type
_entity.pdbx_description
1 polymer ?
#
loop_
_entity_poly.entity_id
_entity_poly.type
_entity_poly.pdbx_seq_one_letter_code
_entity_poly.pdbx_strand_id
1 'polypeptide(L)'
;MRAELESRWIAARRANEPFVAQFALTALDGTTNVIGFAAHPVRDVRGGVVSYFATAHDVTPLAQRHQLNDQLVGALDASRDAIVIFDARSHLVFANRGANLLLGITEIAGSTTDNEAATTFFDAMRNQVPRDVLIEPAHNTWSGELGHRSPDGIMRTLSVTLHVVRDDTGATVHYSVLARDETEAKQLQNELQRQAT
;
A
#
# COMPACT_ATOMS: atom_id res chain seq x y z
N MET A 1 14.97 5.04 23.87
CA MET A 1 13.51 5.33 23.87
C MET A 1 13.05 6.06 25.14
N ARG A 2 13.11 5.49 26.37
CA ARG A 2 12.64 6.18 27.59
C ARG A 2 13.36 7.52 27.88
N ALA A 3 14.69 7.53 27.83
CA ALA A 3 15.50 8.73 28.07
C ALA A 3 15.24 9.86 27.05
N GLU A 4 14.88 9.50 25.83
CA GLU A 4 14.55 10.45 24.76
C GLU A 4 13.19 11.11 24.98
N LEU A 5 12.17 10.32 25.35
CA LEU A 5 10.84 10.83 25.71
C LEU A 5 10.91 11.75 26.93
N GLU A 6 11.72 11.39 27.92
CA GLU A 6 11.95 12.22 29.10
C GLU A 6 12.63 13.56 28.74
N SER A 7 13.66 13.52 27.88
CA SER A 7 14.32 14.72 27.38
C SER A 7 13.35 15.65 26.64
N ARG A 8 12.52 15.08 25.74
CA ARG A 8 11.49 15.82 24.99
C ARG A 8 10.43 16.42 25.92
N TRP A 9 10.00 15.69 26.94
CA TRP A 9 9.06 16.20 27.94
C TRP A 9 9.65 17.38 28.74
N ILE A 10 10.90 17.26 29.20
CA ILE A 10 11.59 18.32 29.93
C ILE A 10 11.72 19.57 29.05
N ALA A 11 12.07 19.41 27.77
CA ALA A 11 12.16 20.50 26.81
C ALA A 11 10.82 21.21 26.60
N ALA A 12 9.74 20.46 26.33
CA ALA A 12 8.39 21.01 26.16
C ALA A 12 7.92 21.77 27.40
N ARG A 13 8.16 21.21 28.59
CA ARG A 13 7.82 21.86 29.86
C ARG A 13 8.59 23.16 30.09
N ARG A 14 9.89 23.21 29.74
CA ARG A 14 10.70 24.44 29.83
C ARG A 14 10.24 25.51 28.85
N ALA A 15 9.79 25.10 27.66
CA ALA A 15 9.27 25.99 26.62
C ALA A 15 7.80 26.40 26.86
N ASN A 16 7.11 25.82 27.86
CA ASN A 16 5.67 25.96 28.06
C ASN A 16 4.83 25.54 26.83
N GLU A 17 5.27 24.47 26.17
CA GLU A 17 4.66 23.93 24.94
C GLU A 17 3.91 22.62 25.21
N PRO A 18 2.93 22.27 24.36
CA PRO A 18 2.32 20.95 24.38
C PRO A 18 3.35 19.84 24.14
N PHE A 19 3.12 18.68 24.74
CA PHE A 19 3.90 17.48 24.49
C PHE A 19 2.99 16.37 23.97
N VAL A 20 3.37 15.77 22.84
CA VAL A 20 2.65 14.64 22.24
C VAL A 20 3.65 13.51 21.94
N ALA A 21 3.30 12.30 22.36
CA ALA A 21 4.10 11.11 22.12
C ALA A 21 3.25 9.84 22.07
N GLN A 22 3.78 8.82 21.41
CA GLN A 22 3.31 7.44 21.52
C GLN A 22 4.41 6.59 22.11
N PHE A 23 4.08 5.73 23.06
CA PHE A 23 5.04 4.81 23.68
C PHE A 23 4.38 3.54 24.21
N ALA A 24 5.13 2.45 24.20
CA ALA A 24 4.70 1.20 24.80
C ALA A 24 4.74 1.31 26.34
N LEU A 25 3.67 0.85 26.97
CA LEU A 25 3.52 0.77 28.41
C LEU A 25 3.10 -0.66 28.78
N THR A 26 3.89 -1.30 29.63
CA THR A 26 3.59 -2.63 30.16
C THR A 26 2.76 -2.49 31.44
N ALA A 27 1.55 -3.05 31.43
CA ALA A 27 0.66 -3.10 32.58
C ALA A 27 1.14 -4.13 33.63
N LEU A 28 0.55 -4.09 34.82
CA LEU A 28 0.90 -4.97 35.94
C LEU A 28 0.63 -6.46 35.64
N ASP A 29 -0.29 -6.75 34.74
CA ASP A 29 -0.60 -8.10 34.26
C ASP A 29 0.36 -8.61 33.17
N GLY A 30 1.36 -7.80 32.78
CA GLY A 30 2.35 -8.11 31.75
C GLY A 30 1.92 -7.77 30.32
N THR A 31 0.68 -7.31 30.10
CA THR A 31 0.24 -6.85 28.78
C THR A 31 0.95 -5.56 28.39
N THR A 32 1.31 -5.41 27.11
CA THR A 32 1.97 -4.19 26.61
C THR A 32 1.05 -3.47 25.65
N ASN A 33 0.68 -2.25 26.02
CA ASN A 33 -0.21 -1.38 25.25
C ASN A 33 0.57 -0.18 24.72
N VAL A 34 0.24 0.27 23.51
CA VAL A 34 0.75 1.53 22.98
C VAL A 34 -0.16 2.65 23.48
N ILE A 35 0.42 3.60 24.20
CA ILE A 35 -0.30 4.75 24.75
C ILE A 35 0.00 5.98 23.92
N GLY A 36 -1.06 6.60 23.38
CA GLY A 36 -1.02 7.95 22.83
C GLY A 36 -1.20 8.95 23.98
N PHE A 37 -0.17 9.74 24.23
CA PHE A 37 -0.13 10.71 25.33
C PHE A 37 -0.07 12.13 24.78
N ALA A 38 -0.93 13.00 25.28
CA ALA A 38 -0.93 14.43 24.95
C ALA A 38 -1.03 15.24 26.25
N ALA A 39 -0.10 16.16 26.49
CA ALA A 39 -0.09 17.05 27.65
C ALA A 39 -0.06 18.50 27.20
N HIS A 40 -0.98 19.31 27.72
CA HIS A 40 -1.16 20.71 27.35
C HIS A 40 -1.03 21.62 28.58
N PRO A 41 -0.35 22.77 28.47
CA PRO A 41 -0.22 23.71 29.56
C PRO A 41 -1.58 24.38 29.86
N VAL A 42 -1.97 24.37 31.13
CA VAL A 42 -3.08 25.17 31.64
C VAL A 42 -2.52 26.50 32.10
N ARG A 43 -3.10 27.59 31.60
CA ARG A 43 -2.62 28.95 31.85
C ARG A 43 -3.59 29.72 32.75
N ASP A 44 -3.05 30.59 33.59
CA ASP A 44 -3.82 31.58 34.32
C ASP A 44 -4.24 32.77 33.41
N VAL A 45 -4.99 33.71 33.98
CA VAL A 45 -5.44 34.93 33.28
C VAL A 45 -4.30 35.86 32.86
N ARG A 46 -3.08 35.65 33.36
CA ARG A 46 -1.87 36.42 33.01
C ARG A 46 -0.99 35.68 31.99
N GLY A 47 -1.42 34.52 31.50
CA GLY A 47 -0.70 33.70 30.52
C GLY A 47 0.38 32.79 31.12
N GLY A 48 0.57 32.81 32.44
CA GLY A 48 1.51 31.94 33.15
C GLY A 48 1.01 30.51 33.24
N VAL A 49 1.87 29.53 32.99
CA VAL A 49 1.50 28.10 33.12
C VAL A 49 1.41 27.72 34.58
N VAL A 50 0.24 27.26 35.01
CA VAL A 50 -0.03 26.82 36.40
C VAL A 50 0.00 25.30 36.56
N SER A 51 -0.33 24.55 35.52
CA SER A 51 -0.29 23.10 35.50
C SER A 51 -0.25 22.55 34.07
N TYR A 52 -0.13 21.23 33.94
CA TYR A 52 -0.37 20.53 32.68
C TYR A 52 -1.57 19.61 32.86
N PHE A 53 -2.46 19.61 31.88
CA PHE A 53 -3.51 18.62 31.75
C PHE A 53 -3.09 17.60 30.70
N ALA A 54 -3.18 16.31 31.00
CA ALA A 54 -2.76 15.25 30.12
C ALA A 54 -3.87 14.24 29.84
N THR A 55 -3.92 13.77 28.60
CA THR A 55 -4.77 12.66 28.16
C THR A 55 -3.88 11.49 27.75
N ALA A 56 -4.32 10.28 28.11
CA ALA A 56 -3.70 9.04 27.69
C ALA A 56 -4.77 8.16 27.06
N HIS A 57 -4.56 7.75 25.82
CA HIS A 57 -5.45 6.87 25.10
C HIS A 57 -4.72 5.58 24.74
N ASP A 58 -5.37 4.46 24.96
CA ASP A 58 -4.91 3.20 24.39
C ASP A 58 -5.08 3.26 22.87
N VAL A 59 -3.95 3.32 22.16
CA VAL A 59 -3.88 3.32 20.70
C VAL A 59 -3.31 2.01 20.17
N THR A 60 -3.22 0.97 21.00
CA THR A 60 -2.72 -0.36 20.62
C THR A 60 -3.45 -0.91 19.39
N PRO A 61 -4.80 -0.86 19.31
CA PRO A 61 -5.49 -1.39 18.12
C PRO A 61 -5.14 -0.64 16.83
N LEU A 62 -4.94 0.68 16.90
CA LEU A 62 -4.56 1.49 15.75
C LEU A 62 -3.10 1.22 15.34
N ALA A 63 -2.19 1.18 16.32
CA ALA A 63 -0.78 0.90 16.09
C ALA A 63 -0.57 -0.50 15.50
N GLN A 64 -1.30 -1.51 15.99
CA GLN A 64 -1.25 -2.87 15.43
C GLN A 64 -1.77 -2.92 13.99
N ARG A 65 -2.85 -2.20 13.67
CA ARG A 65 -3.35 -2.10 12.28
C ARG A 65 -2.36 -1.44 11.34
N HIS A 66 -1.74 -0.34 11.78
CA HIS A 66 -0.69 0.33 10.99
C HIS A 66 0.51 -0.59 10.77
N GLN A 67 1.00 -1.23 11.83
CA GLN A 67 2.11 -2.17 11.73
C GLN A 67 1.80 -3.35 10.81
N LEU A 68 0.59 -3.93 10.90
CA LEU A 68 0.18 -4.99 9.99
C LEU A 68 0.11 -4.51 8.54
N ASN A 69 -0.41 -3.29 8.31
CA ASN A 69 -0.45 -2.71 6.96
C ASN A 69 0.96 -2.52 6.40
N ASP A 70 1.89 -1.96 7.18
CA ASP A 70 3.29 -1.79 6.79
C ASP A 70 3.95 -3.14 6.48
N GLN A 71 3.65 -4.18 7.25
CA GLN A 71 4.13 -5.54 6.99
C GLN A 71 3.55 -6.13 5.70
N LEU A 72 2.26 -5.92 5.43
CA LEU A 72 1.62 -6.36 4.20
C LEU A 72 2.19 -5.64 2.98
N VAL A 73 2.33 -4.31 3.04
CA VAL A 73 2.97 -3.52 1.97
C VAL A 73 4.40 -3.99 1.76
N GLY A 74 5.18 -4.20 2.82
CA GLY A 74 6.54 -4.74 2.73
C GLY A 74 6.60 -6.13 2.10
N ALA A 75 5.62 -6.99 2.36
CA ALA A 75 5.51 -8.31 1.73
C ALA A 75 5.17 -8.20 0.23
N LEU A 76 4.29 -7.26 -0.16
CA LEU A 76 3.98 -6.98 -1.56
C LEU A 76 5.22 -6.45 -2.30
N ASP A 77 6.01 -5.58 -1.67
CA ASP A 77 7.25 -5.03 -2.24
C ASP A 77 8.40 -6.04 -2.36
N ALA A 78 8.38 -7.11 -1.55
CA ALA A 78 9.33 -8.20 -1.67
C ALA A 78 9.04 -9.10 -2.89
N SER A 79 7.81 -9.06 -3.43
CA SER A 79 7.44 -9.81 -4.63
C SER A 79 8.09 -9.25 -5.90
N ARG A 80 8.52 -10.16 -6.79
CA ARG A 80 8.94 -9.80 -8.15
C ARG A 80 7.77 -9.65 -9.11
N ASP A 81 6.64 -10.28 -8.79
CA ASP A 81 5.42 -10.09 -9.55
C ASP A 81 4.92 -8.65 -9.37
N ALA A 82 4.48 -8.05 -10.46
CA ALA A 82 3.86 -6.73 -10.43
C ALA A 82 2.46 -6.83 -9.83
N ILE A 83 2.20 -6.03 -8.80
CA ILE A 83 0.90 -5.91 -8.15
C ILE A 83 0.48 -4.45 -8.27
N VAL A 84 -0.65 -4.23 -8.94
CA VAL A 84 -1.17 -2.89 -9.24
C VAL A 84 -2.64 -2.83 -8.87
N ILE A 85 -3.06 -1.76 -8.19
CA ILE A 85 -4.47 -1.50 -7.89
C ILE A 85 -4.87 -0.20 -8.59
N PHE A 86 -6.00 -0.25 -9.29
CA PHE A 86 -6.63 0.91 -9.91
C PHE A 86 -7.99 1.19 -9.27
N ASP A 87 -8.38 2.46 -9.15
CA ASP A 87 -9.73 2.83 -8.71
C ASP A 87 -10.79 2.47 -9.77
N ALA A 88 -12.06 2.68 -9.45
CA ALA A 88 -13.17 2.45 -10.38
C ALA A 88 -13.10 3.25 -11.69
N ARG A 89 -12.32 4.34 -11.71
CA ARG A 89 -12.07 5.22 -12.88
C ARG A 89 -10.76 4.87 -13.59
N SER A 90 -10.14 3.75 -13.24
CA SER A 90 -8.87 3.26 -13.81
C SER A 90 -7.64 4.10 -13.45
N HIS A 91 -7.71 4.91 -12.39
CA HIS A 91 -6.55 5.65 -11.89
C HIS A 91 -5.71 4.78 -10.96
N LEU A 92 -4.39 4.95 -11.01
CA LEU A 92 -3.47 4.23 -10.13
C LEU A 92 -3.73 4.59 -8.66
N VAL A 93 -3.94 3.56 -7.83
CA VAL A 93 -4.10 3.68 -6.37
C VAL A 93 -2.87 3.13 -5.64
N PHE A 94 -2.30 2.02 -6.15
CA PHE A 94 -1.15 1.37 -5.53
C PHE A 94 -0.34 0.63 -6.60
N ALA A 95 0.98 0.67 -6.47
CA ALA A 95 1.89 -0.17 -7.25
C ALA A 95 3.06 -0.62 -6.37
N ASN A 96 3.23 -1.94 -6.22
CA ASN A 96 4.38 -2.47 -5.49
C ASN A 96 5.69 -2.25 -6.27
N ARG A 97 6.82 -2.54 -5.62
CA ARG A 97 8.15 -2.51 -6.25
C ARG A 97 8.24 -3.37 -7.52
N GLY A 98 7.58 -4.52 -7.56
CA GLY A 98 7.53 -5.39 -8.74
C GLY A 98 6.92 -4.68 -9.96
N ALA A 99 5.86 -3.89 -9.76
CA ALA A 99 5.22 -3.12 -10.83
C ALA A 99 6.11 -2.02 -11.39
N ASN A 100 6.92 -1.37 -10.54
CA ASN A 100 7.94 -0.43 -11.01
C ASN A 100 8.96 -1.14 -11.92
N LEU A 101 9.53 -2.23 -11.44
CA LEU A 101 10.59 -2.94 -12.17
C LEU A 101 10.09 -3.58 -13.47
N LEU A 102 8.91 -4.18 -13.45
CA LEU A 102 8.38 -4.96 -14.57
C LEU A 102 7.62 -4.10 -15.57
N LEU A 103 6.84 -3.13 -15.08
CA LEU A 103 5.88 -2.35 -15.88
C LEU A 103 6.25 -0.86 -16.02
N GLY A 104 7.22 -0.37 -15.24
CA GLY A 104 7.55 1.06 -15.17
C GLY A 104 6.56 1.90 -14.37
N ILE A 105 5.63 1.25 -13.69
CA ILE A 105 4.59 1.93 -12.92
C ILE A 105 5.19 2.32 -11.57
N THR A 106 5.48 3.61 -11.40
CA THR A 106 5.94 4.16 -10.13
C THR A 106 4.79 4.86 -9.42
N GLU A 107 4.53 4.49 -8.18
CA GLU A 107 3.59 5.25 -7.34
C GLU A 107 4.17 6.64 -7.04
N ILE A 108 3.41 7.69 -7.34
CA ILE A 108 3.78 9.07 -7.03
C ILE A 108 2.98 9.47 -5.78
N ALA A 109 3.67 9.54 -4.64
CA ALA A 109 3.04 9.88 -3.36
C ALA A 109 2.23 11.19 -3.48
N GLY A 110 0.92 11.10 -3.27
CA GLY A 110 -0.01 12.24 -3.32
C GLY A 110 -0.57 12.61 -4.71
N SER A 111 -0.28 11.85 -5.77
CA SER A 111 -0.88 12.02 -7.09
C SER A 111 -1.48 10.70 -7.59
N THR A 112 -2.81 10.62 -7.61
CA THR A 112 -3.55 9.49 -8.18
C THR A 112 -3.83 9.65 -9.68
N THR A 113 -3.65 10.83 -10.26
CA THR A 113 -4.35 11.18 -11.51
C THR A 113 -3.52 11.11 -12.79
N ASP A 114 -2.19 11.09 -12.73
CA ASP A 114 -1.34 11.11 -13.94
C ASP A 114 -0.17 10.13 -13.84
N ASN A 115 -0.40 8.85 -14.16
CA ASN A 115 0.66 7.88 -14.40
C ASN A 115 0.47 7.24 -15.79
N GLU A 116 1.20 7.75 -16.78
CA GLU A 116 1.10 7.32 -18.19
C GLU A 116 1.40 5.83 -18.36
N ALA A 117 2.39 5.28 -17.64
CA ALA A 117 2.72 3.87 -17.70
C ALA A 117 1.55 3.01 -17.17
N ALA A 118 0.91 3.44 -16.08
CA ALA A 118 -0.24 2.76 -15.49
C ALA A 118 -1.45 2.81 -16.43
N THR A 119 -1.75 3.98 -17.01
CA THR A 119 -2.85 4.14 -17.98
C THR A 119 -2.62 3.26 -19.21
N THR A 120 -1.41 3.30 -19.78
CA THR A 120 -1.05 2.50 -20.95
C THR A 120 -1.16 1.00 -20.67
N PHE A 121 -0.68 0.55 -19.52
CA PHE A 121 -0.77 -0.85 -19.11
C PHE A 121 -2.22 -1.28 -18.89
N PHE A 122 -3.02 -0.46 -18.21
CA PHE A 122 -4.44 -0.74 -17.97
C PHE A 122 -5.21 -0.86 -19.29
N ASP A 123 -5.00 0.07 -20.24
CA ASP A 123 -5.66 0.03 -21.54
C ASP A 123 -5.24 -1.19 -22.36
N ALA A 124 -3.96 -1.55 -22.37
CA ALA A 124 -3.46 -2.74 -23.04
C ALA A 124 -4.10 -4.02 -22.50
N MET A 125 -4.21 -4.14 -21.17
CA MET A 125 -4.88 -5.25 -20.50
C MET A 125 -6.39 -5.24 -20.79
N ARG A 126 -7.08 -4.10 -20.60
CA ARG A 126 -8.51 -3.94 -20.84
C ARG A 126 -8.95 -4.36 -22.24
N ASN A 127 -8.12 -4.12 -23.25
CA ASN A 127 -8.40 -4.51 -24.63
C ASN A 127 -8.40 -6.03 -24.85
N GLN A 128 -7.80 -6.81 -23.95
CA GLN A 128 -7.80 -8.27 -24.01
C GLN A 128 -8.85 -8.91 -23.09
N VAL A 129 -9.27 -8.21 -22.04
CA VAL A 129 -10.26 -8.72 -21.10
C VAL A 129 -11.65 -8.79 -21.77
N PRO A 130 -12.33 -9.95 -21.71
CA PRO A 130 -13.73 -10.07 -22.12
C PRO A 130 -14.64 -9.03 -21.45
N ARG A 131 -15.55 -8.43 -22.22
CA ARG A 131 -16.40 -7.32 -21.74
C ARG A 131 -17.30 -7.71 -20.57
N ASP A 132 -17.77 -8.95 -20.55
CA ASP A 132 -18.56 -9.54 -19.47
C ASP A 132 -17.82 -9.50 -18.13
N VAL A 133 -16.51 -9.78 -18.09
CA VAL A 133 -15.71 -9.66 -16.85
C VAL A 133 -15.70 -8.21 -16.32
N LEU A 134 -15.69 -7.21 -17.20
CA LEU A 134 -15.65 -5.81 -16.80
C LEU A 134 -17.03 -5.28 -16.36
N ILE A 135 -18.13 -5.88 -16.84
CA ILE A 135 -19.48 -5.31 -16.70
C ILE A 135 -20.37 -6.17 -15.79
N GLU A 136 -20.30 -7.49 -15.89
CA GLU A 136 -21.22 -8.41 -15.21
C GLU A 136 -20.73 -8.74 -13.81
N PRO A 137 -21.56 -8.60 -12.76
CA PRO A 137 -21.17 -8.97 -11.40
C PRO A 137 -20.81 -10.46 -11.23
N ALA A 138 -21.37 -11.33 -12.07
CA ALA A 138 -21.10 -12.77 -12.04
C ALA A 138 -19.67 -13.13 -12.50
N HIS A 139 -19.02 -12.23 -13.26
CA HIS A 139 -17.67 -12.42 -13.80
C HIS A 139 -16.76 -11.35 -13.19
N ASN A 140 -15.89 -11.73 -12.27
CA ASN A 140 -15.04 -10.78 -11.54
C ASN A 140 -13.54 -11.06 -11.71
N THR A 141 -13.17 -12.09 -12.45
CA THR A 141 -11.78 -12.51 -12.59
C THR A 141 -11.51 -12.89 -14.04
N TRP A 142 -10.32 -12.51 -14.52
CA TRP A 142 -9.79 -12.94 -15.80
C TRP A 142 -8.30 -13.21 -15.67
N SER A 143 -7.81 -14.24 -16.35
CA SER A 143 -6.38 -14.49 -16.50
C SER A 143 -6.04 -14.67 -17.97
N GLY A 144 -4.89 -14.14 -18.39
CA GLY A 144 -4.44 -14.24 -19.78
C GLY A 144 -3.00 -13.77 -19.95
N GLU A 145 -2.53 -13.82 -21.19
CA GLU A 145 -1.15 -13.46 -21.53
C GLU A 145 -1.08 -12.10 -22.22
N LEU A 146 -0.20 -11.24 -21.72
CA LEU A 146 0.01 -9.90 -22.25
C LEU A 146 1.48 -9.73 -22.68
N GLY A 147 1.70 -9.45 -23.96
CA GLY A 147 2.98 -8.95 -24.42
C GLY A 147 3.20 -7.53 -23.91
N HIS A 148 4.29 -7.30 -23.18
CA HIS A 148 4.59 -6.00 -22.60
C HIS A 148 6.04 -5.61 -22.86
N ARG A 149 6.26 -4.37 -23.33
CA ARG A 149 7.59 -3.80 -23.40
C ARG A 149 7.89 -3.08 -22.10
N SER A 150 8.73 -3.69 -21.29
CA SER A 150 9.17 -3.14 -20.01
C SER A 150 10.02 -1.88 -20.16
N PRO A 151 10.31 -1.17 -19.04
CA PRO A 151 11.10 0.06 -19.06
C PRO A 151 12.52 -0.08 -19.61
N ASP A 152 13.12 -1.26 -19.49
CA ASP A 152 14.43 -1.60 -20.07
C ASP A 152 14.38 -1.85 -21.59
N GLY A 153 13.20 -1.73 -22.21
CA GLY A 153 12.96 -1.91 -23.64
C GLY A 153 12.79 -3.37 -24.06
N ILE A 154 12.95 -4.34 -23.15
CA ILE A 154 12.82 -5.77 -23.44
C ILE A 154 11.35 -6.13 -23.58
N MET A 155 11.02 -6.90 -24.62
CA MET A 155 9.69 -7.48 -24.78
C MET A 155 9.57 -8.71 -23.87
N ARG A 156 8.61 -8.66 -22.95
CA ARG A 156 8.29 -9.74 -22.01
C ARG A 156 6.92 -10.32 -22.30
N THR A 157 6.77 -11.60 -21.99
CA THR A 157 5.45 -12.27 -21.97
C THR A 157 4.98 -12.34 -20.53
N LEU A 158 3.93 -11.59 -20.23
CA LEU A 158 3.37 -11.52 -18.89
C LEU A 158 2.16 -12.44 -18.76
N SER A 159 2.11 -13.23 -17.69
CA SER A 159 0.88 -13.86 -17.22
C SER A 159 0.16 -12.88 -16.30
N VAL A 160 -1.01 -12.41 -16.72
CA VAL A 160 -1.78 -11.37 -16.06
C VAL A 160 -3.03 -11.97 -15.47
N THR A 161 -3.32 -11.65 -14.21
CA THR A 161 -4.61 -11.92 -13.57
C THR A 161 -5.23 -10.60 -13.12
N LEU A 162 -6.43 -10.33 -13.63
CA LEU A 162 -7.28 -9.22 -13.23
C LEU A 162 -8.37 -9.73 -12.27
N HIS A 163 -8.55 -9.03 -11.16
CA HIS A 163 -9.71 -9.14 -10.29
C HIS A 163 -10.46 -7.81 -10.25
N VAL A 164 -11.75 -7.82 -10.60
CA VAL A 164 -12.66 -6.68 -10.51
C VAL A 164 -13.39 -6.77 -9.17
N VAL A 165 -13.09 -5.84 -8.27
CA VAL A 165 -13.71 -5.81 -6.94
C VAL A 165 -14.92 -4.89 -6.96
N ARG A 166 -16.05 -5.39 -6.49
CA ARG A 166 -17.35 -4.70 -6.50
C ARG A 166 -17.91 -4.60 -5.08
N ASP A 167 -18.76 -3.61 -4.85
CA ASP A 167 -19.53 -3.50 -3.61
C ASP A 167 -20.83 -4.32 -3.65
N ASP A 168 -21.60 -4.27 -2.57
CA ASP A 168 -22.88 -4.99 -2.44
C ASP A 168 -23.95 -4.55 -3.46
N THR A 169 -23.76 -3.41 -4.13
CA THR A 169 -24.65 -2.93 -5.20
C THR A 169 -24.24 -3.42 -6.59
N GLY A 170 -23.08 -4.07 -6.70
CA GLY A 170 -22.47 -4.51 -7.96
C GLY A 170 -21.63 -3.44 -8.66
N ALA A 171 -21.47 -2.26 -8.05
CA ALA A 171 -20.63 -1.20 -8.60
C ALA A 171 -19.15 -1.56 -8.42
N THR A 172 -18.33 -1.32 -9.45
CA THR A 172 -16.87 -1.51 -9.34
C THR A 172 -16.30 -0.54 -8.31
N VAL A 173 -15.57 -1.07 -7.33
CA VAL A 173 -14.81 -0.31 -6.33
C VAL A 173 -13.38 -0.10 -6.82
N HIS A 174 -12.73 -1.16 -7.28
CA HIS A 174 -11.36 -1.12 -7.78
C HIS A 174 -11.04 -2.34 -8.66
N TYR A 175 -9.91 -2.26 -9.36
CA TYR A 175 -9.31 -3.36 -10.11
C TYR A 175 -7.99 -3.74 -9.45
N SER A 176 -7.77 -5.03 -9.18
CA SER A 176 -6.51 -5.56 -8.70
C SER A 176 -5.87 -6.40 -9.80
N VAL A 177 -4.62 -6.10 -10.12
CA VAL A 177 -3.88 -6.76 -11.20
C VAL A 177 -2.62 -7.38 -10.64
N LEU A 178 -2.42 -8.66 -10.92
CA LEU A 178 -1.16 -9.37 -10.74
C LEU A 178 -0.58 -9.66 -12.12
N ALA A 179 0.68 -9.30 -12.35
CA ALA A 179 1.40 -9.65 -13.57
C ALA A 179 2.74 -10.30 -13.25
N ARG A 180 2.95 -11.51 -13.78
CA ARG A 180 4.18 -12.29 -13.63
C ARG A 180 4.91 -12.36 -14.96
N ASP A 181 6.23 -12.15 -14.93
CA ASP A 181 7.08 -12.41 -16.10
C ASP A 181 7.26 -13.92 -16.30
N GLU A 182 6.78 -14.44 -17.43
CA GLU A 182 6.95 -15.84 -17.83
C GLU A 182 7.85 -16.01 -19.05
N THR A 183 8.63 -14.97 -19.39
CA THR A 183 9.46 -14.94 -20.61
C THR A 183 10.46 -16.08 -20.64
N GLU A 184 11.25 -16.26 -19.57
CA GLU A 184 12.26 -17.33 -19.49
C GLU A 184 11.63 -18.72 -19.51
N ALA A 185 10.55 -18.91 -18.74
CA ALA A 185 9.84 -20.19 -18.67
C ALA A 185 9.30 -20.62 -20.03
N LYS A 186 8.72 -19.68 -20.79
CA LYS A 186 8.22 -19.93 -22.16
C LYS A 186 9.33 -20.15 -23.17
N GLN A 187 10.44 -19.43 -23.07
CA GLN A 187 11.60 -19.67 -23.94
C GLN A 187 12.12 -21.09 -23.77
N LEU A 188 12.28 -21.54 -22.51
CA LEU A 188 12.70 -22.90 -22.21
C LEU A 188 11.69 -23.94 -22.70
N GLN A 189 10.39 -23.72 -22.47
CA GLN A 189 9.34 -24.62 -22.95
C GLN A 189 9.37 -24.76 -24.49
N ASN A 190 9.51 -23.65 -25.20
CA ASN A 190 9.57 -23.64 -26.66
C ASN A 190 10.83 -24.34 -27.19
N GLU A 191 11.97 -24.18 -26.51
CA GLU A 191 13.21 -24.86 -26.87
C GLU A 191 13.08 -26.38 -26.69
N LEU A 192 12.52 -26.82 -25.56
CA LEU A 192 12.24 -28.24 -25.30
C LEU A 192 11.26 -28.83 -26.34
N GLN A 193 10.22 -28.10 -26.72
CA GLN A 193 9.28 -28.56 -27.77
C GLN A 193 9.96 -28.69 -29.14
N ARG A 194 10.87 -27.78 -29.48
CA ARG A 194 11.63 -27.84 -30.75
C ARG A 194 12.63 -29.00 -30.77
N GLN A 195 13.23 -29.36 -29.64
CA GLN A 195 14.14 -30.51 -29.55
C GLN A 195 13.41 -31.86 -29.58
N ALA A 196 12.12 -31.89 -29.23
CA ALA A 196 11.29 -33.08 -29.23
C ALA A 196 10.59 -33.37 -30.58
N THR A 197 10.77 -32.50 -31.58
CA THR A 197 10.20 -32.63 -32.94
C THR A 197 11.30 -32.99 -33.94
#